data_AF-A0A7J3XD56-F1
#
_entry.id   AF-A0A7J3XD56-F1
#
_cell.length_a   1.000
_cell.length_b   1.000
_cell.length_c   1.000
_cell.angle_alpha   90.00
_cell.angle_beta   90.00
_cell.angle_gamma   90.00
#
_symmetry.space_group_name_H-M   'P 1'
#
loop_
_entity.id
_entity.type
_entity.pdbx_description
1 polymer ?
#
loop_
_entity_poly.entity_id
_entity_poly.type
_entity_poly.pdbx_seq_one_letter_code
_entity_poly.pdbx_strand_id
1 'polypeptide(L)'
;MLLDELHAELIKLSLKLKQYMRGIEAIDVVSNSKYGYIVVLTALEDDLKAELLASKLRDLGGTRVFPDLWVFGPLVKQEEEKK
;
A
#
# COMPACT_ATOMS: atom_id res chain seq x y z
N MET A 1 16.46 -11.83 -15.02
CA MET A 1 15.82 -11.87 -13.69
C MET A 1 14.42 -11.33 -13.85
N LEU A 2 13.41 -12.21 -13.95
CA LEU A 2 12.02 -11.81 -13.98
C LEU A 2 11.64 -11.30 -12.59
N LEU A 3 11.20 -10.05 -12.51
CA LEU A 3 10.58 -9.49 -11.32
C LEU A 3 9.32 -10.34 -11.04
N ASP A 4 9.26 -11.02 -9.90
CA ASP A 4 8.06 -11.77 -9.49
C ASP A 4 6.83 -10.86 -9.59
N GLU A 5 5.71 -11.35 -10.11
CA GLU A 5 4.49 -10.55 -10.30
C GLU A 5 4.05 -9.88 -8.99
N LEU A 6 4.21 -10.58 -7.86
CA LEU A 6 3.97 -10.04 -6.53
C LEU A 6 4.85 -8.81 -6.25
N HIS A 7 6.14 -8.88 -6.58
CA HIS A 7 7.07 -7.75 -6.42
C HIS A 7 6.73 -6.60 -7.37
N ALA A 8 6.28 -6.89 -8.60
CA ALA A 8 5.84 -5.88 -9.55
C ALA A 8 4.61 -5.11 -9.05
N GLU A 9 3.63 -5.81 -8.50
CA GLU A 9 2.43 -5.20 -7.91
C GLU A 9 2.76 -4.36 -6.68
N LEU A 10 3.61 -4.87 -5.78
CA LEU A 10 4.08 -4.12 -4.61
C LEU A 10 4.80 -2.83 -5.01
N ILE A 11 5.67 -2.87 -6.03
CA ILE A 11 6.35 -1.68 -6.55
C ILE A 11 5.35 -0.71 -7.16
N LYS A 12 4.41 -1.20 -7.98
CA LYS A 12 3.40 -0.34 -8.63
C LYS A 12 2.54 0.39 -7.60
N LEU A 13 2.10 -0.29 -6.55
CA LEU A 13 1.32 0.33 -5.48
C LEU A 13 2.16 1.31 -4.66
N SER A 14 3.41 0.95 -4.33
CA SER A 14 4.35 1.86 -3.65
C SER A 14 4.56 3.17 -4.43
N LEU A 15 4.70 3.09 -5.76
CA LEU A 15 4.86 4.25 -6.63
C LEU A 15 3.60 5.14 -6.66
N LYS A 16 2.40 4.54 -6.65
CA LYS A 16 1.15 5.30 -6.53
C LYS A 16 1.07 6.02 -5.18
N LEU A 17 1.45 5.35 -4.09
CA LEU A 17 1.43 5.92 -2.74
C LEU A 17 2.42 7.08 -2.61
N LYS A 18 3.60 7.01 -3.24
CA LYS A 18 4.56 8.12 -3.29
C LYS A 18 4.02 9.40 -3.95
N GLN A 19 2.91 9.36 -4.68
CA GLN A 19 2.28 10.59 -5.19
C GLN A 19 1.64 11.42 -4.06
N TYR A 20 1.42 10.82 -2.89
CA TYR A 20 0.78 11.43 -1.73
C TYR A 20 1.77 11.70 -0.57
N MET A 21 3.09 11.78 -0.86
CA MET A 21 4.17 11.96 0.13
C MET A 21 3.97 13.13 1.10
N ARG A 22 3.19 14.16 0.73
CA ARG A 22 2.94 15.30 1.63
C ARG A 22 2.16 14.93 2.89
N GLY A 23 1.41 13.83 2.89
CA GLY A 23 0.72 13.34 4.09
C GLY A 23 1.12 11.93 4.51
N ILE A 24 2.18 11.37 3.90
CA ILE A 24 2.71 10.05 4.23
C ILE A 24 4.09 10.23 4.84
N GLU A 25 4.25 9.75 6.07
CA GLU A 25 5.52 9.76 6.80
C GLU A 25 6.41 8.59 6.39
N ALA A 26 5.82 7.40 6.25
CA ALA A 26 6.55 6.19 5.93
C ALA A 26 5.72 5.23 5.05
N ILE A 27 6.43 4.50 4.19
CA ILE A 27 5.89 3.40 3.40
C ILE A 27 6.85 2.23 3.55
N ASP A 28 6.37 1.15 4.17
CA ASP A 28 7.12 -0.08 4.34
C ASP A 28 6.46 -1.22 3.54
N VAL A 29 7.30 -2.03 2.91
CA VAL A 29 6.87 -3.21 2.16
C VAL A 29 7.26 -4.45 2.97
N VAL A 30 6.27 -5.26 3.31
CA VAL A 30 6.47 -6.51 4.04
C VAL A 30 6.01 -7.66 3.14
N SER A 31 6.94 -8.48 2.66
CA SER A 31 6.62 -9.61 1.79
C SER A 31 7.35 -10.89 2.22
N ASN A 32 6.76 -12.02 1.84
CA ASN A 32 7.41 -13.32 1.86
C ASN A 32 7.22 -14.00 0.49
N SER A 33 7.53 -15.29 0.39
CA SER A 33 7.44 -16.04 -0.87
C SER A 33 6.01 -16.19 -1.43
N LYS A 34 4.97 -15.89 -0.64
CA LYS A 34 3.56 -16.12 -1.00
C LYS A 34 2.69 -14.87 -0.93
N TYR A 35 2.98 -13.96 0.01
CA TYR A 35 2.15 -12.80 0.32
C TYR A 35 2.98 -11.52 0.40
N GLY A 36 2.34 -10.40 0.10
CA GLY A 36 2.89 -9.06 0.23
C GLY A 36 1.89 -8.08 0.84
N TYR A 37 2.40 -7.18 1.66
CA TYR A 37 1.67 -6.08 2.27
C TYR A 37 2.45 -4.78 2.07
N ILE A 38 1.73 -3.67 1.99
CA ILE A 38 2.30 -2.33 2.14
C ILE A 38 1.68 -1.70 3.37
N VAL A 39 2.54 -1.25 4.28
CA VAL A 39 2.17 -0.50 5.48
C VAL A 39 2.50 0.97 5.21
N VAL A 40 1.53 1.83 5.44
CA VAL A 40 1.64 3.28 5.23
C VAL A 40 1.34 3.98 6.53
N LEU A 41 2.29 4.77 7.01
CA LEU A 41 2.11 5.68 8.13
C LEU A 41 1.85 7.08 7.59
N THR A 42 0.76 7.72 8.03
CA THR A 42 0.36 9.06 7.60
C THR A 42 0.60 10.07 8.71
N ALA A 43 1.01 11.28 8.32
CA ALA A 43 1.14 12.38 9.27
C ALA A 43 -0.24 12.79 9.81
N LEU A 44 -0.31 13.08 11.11
CA LEU A 44 -1.48 13.69 11.72
C LEU A 44 -1.50 15.18 11.35
N GLU A 45 -2.07 15.50 10.19
CA GLU A 45 -2.30 16.88 9.74
C GLU A 45 -3.72 17.36 10.06
N ASP A 46 -3.97 18.66 9.77
CA ASP A 46 -5.26 19.34 9.77
C ASP A 46 -6.42 18.47 9.21
N ASP A 47 -7.57 18.48 9.90
CA ASP A 47 -8.67 17.51 9.74
C ASP A 47 -9.12 17.34 8.29
N LEU A 48 -9.19 18.45 7.53
CA LEU A 48 -9.64 18.40 6.13
C LEU A 48 -8.66 17.66 5.21
N LYS A 49 -7.34 17.85 5.40
CA LYS A 49 -6.31 17.18 4.59
C LYS A 49 -6.20 15.72 4.96
N ALA A 50 -6.30 15.41 6.25
CA ALA A 50 -6.31 14.06 6.76
C ALA A 50 -7.48 13.26 6.16
N GLU A 51 -8.69 13.83 6.12
CA GLU A 51 -9.86 13.20 5.51
C GLU A 51 -9.72 13.02 3.99
N LEU A 52 -9.16 14.00 3.28
CA LEU A 52 -8.91 13.86 1.85
C LEU A 52 -7.91 12.74 1.55
N LEU A 53 -6.81 12.66 2.30
CA LEU A 53 -5.83 11.59 2.18
C LEU A 53 -6.46 10.24 2.52
N ALA A 54 -7.22 10.15 3.61
CA ALA A 54 -7.92 8.93 4.02
C ALA A 54 -8.88 8.43 2.92
N SER A 55 -9.60 9.33 2.25
CA SER A 55 -10.42 8.99 1.09
C SER A 55 -9.58 8.39 -0.05
N LYS A 56 -8.44 9.01 -0.39
CA LYS A 56 -7.56 8.51 -1.47
C LYS A 56 -6.94 7.16 -1.15
N LEU A 57 -6.50 6.94 0.09
CA LEU A 57 -5.93 5.66 0.51
C LEU A 57 -6.98 4.55 0.49
N ARG A 58 -8.23 4.87 0.85
CA ARG A 58 -9.36 3.94 0.74
C ARG A 58 -9.69 3.60 -0.71
N ASP A 59 -9.72 4.59 -1.61
CA ASP A 59 -9.94 4.38 -3.05
C ASP A 59 -8.86 3.48 -3.68
N LEU A 60 -7.66 3.49 -3.13
CA LEU A 60 -6.55 2.61 -3.51
C LEU A 60 -6.64 1.19 -2.90
N GLY A 61 -7.70 0.89 -2.14
CA GLY A 61 -7.92 -0.40 -1.49
C GLY A 61 -7.23 -0.54 -0.13
N GLY A 62 -6.79 0.57 0.47
CA GLY A 62 -6.18 0.57 1.79
C GLY A 62 -7.20 0.36 2.89
N THR A 63 -6.83 -0.42 3.90
CA THR A 63 -7.60 -0.60 5.13
C THR A 63 -6.94 0.22 6.24
N ARG A 64 -7.72 1.09 6.90
CA ARG A 64 -7.26 1.86 8.06
C ARG A 64 -7.29 0.96 9.30
N VAL A 65 -6.15 0.75 9.94
CA VAL A 65 -6.00 -0.08 11.15
C VAL A 65 -5.86 0.78 12.40
N PHE A 66 -5.20 1.94 12.27
CA PHE A 66 -5.14 3.00 13.28
C PHE A 66 -5.38 4.36 12.61
N PRO A 67 -5.62 5.44 13.37
CA PRO A 67 -5.83 6.78 12.79
C PRO A 67 -4.75 7.18 11.77
N ASP A 68 -3.50 6.84 12.04
CA ASP A 68 -2.33 7.14 11.22
C ASP A 68 -1.80 5.95 10.42
N LEU A 69 -2.35 4.74 10.62
CA LEU A 69 -1.82 3.51 10.02
C LEU A 69 -2.78 2.87 9.01
N TRP A 70 -2.27 2.66 7.80
CA TRP A 70 -2.96 2.01 6.70
C TRP A 70 -2.22 0.78 6.21
N VAL A 71 -2.97 -0.24 5.82
CA VAL A 71 -2.44 -1.49 5.29
C VAL A 71 -3.09 -1.80 3.95
N PHE A 72 -2.27 -2.18 2.97
CA PHE A 72 -2.70 -2.63 1.65
C PHE A 72 -2.28 -4.10 1.46
N GLY A 73 -3.22 -4.94 1.04
CA GLY A 73 -3.01 -6.38 0.85
C GLY A 73 -3.99 -7.23 1.69
N PRO A 74 -3.78 -8.56 1.76
CA PRO A 74 -2.66 -9.28 1.16
C PRO A 74 -2.70 -9.26 -0.37
N LEU A 75 -1.58 -8.91 -0.99
CA LEU A 75 -1.31 -9.28 -2.38
C LEU A 75 -0.78 -10.71 -2.38
N VAL A 76 -1.32 -11.54 -3.25
CA VAL A 76 -0.99 -12.97 -3.33
C VAL A 76 -0.29 -13.22 -4.64
N LYS A 77 0.79 -14.01 -4.61
CA LYS A 77 1.44 -14.47 -5.84
C LYS A 77 0.42 -15.27 -6.66
N GLN A 78 0.14 -14.86 -7.90
CA GLN A 78 -0.66 -15.65 -8.81
C GLN A 78 0.17 -16.87 -9.20
N GLU A 79 -0.26 -18.07 -8.81
CA GLU A 79 0.28 -19.28 -9.40
C GLU A 79 -0.28 -19.35 -10.83
N GLU A 80 0.60 -19.40 -11.84
CA GLU A 80 0.17 -19.77 -13.19
C GLU A 80 -0.61 -21.08 -13.08
N GLU A 81 -1.95 -21.03 -13.21
CA GLU A 81 -2.78 -22.21 -13.36
C GLU A 81 -2.32 -22.91 -14.65
N LYS A 82 -1.36 -23.83 -14.53
CA LYS A 82 -1.07 -24.81 -15.57
C LYS A 82 -2.25 -25.76 -15.65
N LYS A 83 -3.26 -25.38 -16.43
CA LYS A 83 -4.22 -26.32 -17.03
C LYS A 83 -3.59 -27.02 -18.23
#